data_AF-D0NIS0-F1
#
_entry.id   AF-D0NIS0-F1
#
_cell.length_a   1.000
_cell.length_b   1.000
_cell.length_c   1.000
_cell.angle_alpha   90.00
_cell.angle_beta   90.00
_cell.angle_gamma   90.00
#
_symmetry.space_group_name_H-M   'P 1'
#
loop_
_entity.id
_entity.type
_entity.pdbx_description
1 polymer ?
#
loop_
_entity_poly.entity_id
_entity_poly.type
_entity_poly.pdbx_seq_one_letter_code
_entity_poly.pdbx_strand_id
1 'polypeptide(L)'
;MQVSFFLRLTAATASLLSVVASSSGDEPHRVSVFDATVSDLAPKPPGAFDMYILAQSWQPAFCFGKEQEYPGCRAPQSYWRSHLTLHGLWPELSGSAPPSFCSGEAFDAGRIERELGIDTLHQYWPDVKFSEASPQYADFWKHEWTRHGTCSGLKQVDYFTHAINLERNETLAPTPQFVQDNAGRQVDVKNLREAFGDAALKCQHSKRVTMFSQVFTCWQKDANNVPTQRRACPAHIHSEDSCGKGSVTIPAFPADD
;
A
#
# COMPACT_ATOMS: atom_id res chain seq x y z
N MET A 1 -55.37 68.01 -48.57
CA MET A 1 -55.81 68.07 -47.15
C MET A 1 -54.65 67.63 -46.28
N GLN A 2 -54.22 68.50 -45.35
CA GLN A 2 -53.19 68.26 -44.32
C GLN A 2 -53.44 66.93 -43.56
N VAL A 3 -52.47 66.30 -42.91
CA VAL A 3 -52.08 66.62 -41.52
C VAL A 3 -50.83 65.81 -41.09
N SER A 4 -49.88 66.55 -40.53
CA SER A 4 -48.97 66.33 -39.39
C SER A 4 -48.18 65.02 -39.14
N PHE A 5 -46.89 65.26 -38.91
CA PHE A 5 -45.89 64.49 -38.17
C PHE A 5 -46.33 64.14 -36.74
N PHE A 6 -45.99 62.92 -36.29
CA PHE A 6 -45.61 62.66 -34.89
C PHE A 6 -44.53 61.57 -34.83
N LEU A 7 -43.42 61.92 -34.17
CA LEU A 7 -42.30 61.06 -33.82
C LEU A 7 -42.64 60.30 -32.52
N ARG A 8 -42.36 59.00 -32.44
CA ARG A 8 -42.32 58.26 -31.16
C ARG A 8 -41.09 57.35 -31.10
N LEU A 9 -40.36 57.48 -30.00
CA LEU A 9 -39.19 56.70 -29.58
C LEU A 9 -39.61 55.50 -28.71
N THR A 10 -38.64 54.60 -28.45
CA THR A 10 -38.55 53.52 -27.42
C THR A 10 -39.13 52.15 -27.83
N ALA A 11 -38.57 50.98 -27.50
CA ALA A 11 -37.34 50.58 -26.78
C ALA A 11 -36.92 49.18 -27.29
N ALA A 12 -35.61 48.88 -27.36
CA ALA A 12 -35.09 47.56 -27.73
C ALA A 12 -34.88 46.70 -26.47
N THR A 13 -35.49 45.51 -26.43
CA THR A 13 -35.31 44.50 -25.38
C THR A 13 -34.12 43.60 -25.69
N ALA A 14 -33.15 43.51 -24.77
CA ALA A 14 -32.03 42.58 -24.86
C ALA A 14 -32.45 41.17 -24.43
N SER A 15 -32.24 40.17 -25.29
CA SER A 15 -32.40 38.74 -24.99
C SER A 15 -31.06 38.12 -24.59
N LEU A 16 -31.00 37.51 -23.40
CA LEU A 16 -29.88 36.73 -22.90
C LEU A 16 -29.95 35.31 -23.48
N LEU A 17 -28.98 34.91 -24.30
CA LEU A 17 -28.78 33.53 -24.74
C LEU A 17 -27.97 32.77 -23.68
N SER A 18 -28.55 31.72 -23.12
CA SER A 18 -27.89 30.75 -22.25
C SER A 18 -27.11 29.74 -23.08
N VAL A 19 -25.79 29.65 -22.88
CA VAL A 19 -24.94 28.61 -23.47
C VAL A 19 -25.11 27.33 -22.66
N VAL A 20 -25.54 26.25 -23.30
CA VAL A 20 -25.64 24.91 -22.71
C VAL A 20 -24.30 24.21 -22.93
N ALA A 21 -23.56 23.93 -21.86
CA ALA A 21 -22.32 23.17 -21.90
C ALA A 21 -22.64 21.66 -21.94
N SER A 22 -22.07 20.95 -22.90
CA SER A 22 -22.15 19.49 -23.06
C SER A 22 -21.30 18.79 -22.00
N SER A 23 -21.90 17.93 -21.18
CA SER A 23 -21.16 17.01 -20.32
C SER A 23 -20.76 15.75 -21.10
N SER A 24 -19.46 15.60 -21.35
CA SER A 24 -18.86 14.31 -21.71
C SER A 24 -18.86 13.40 -20.48
N GLY A 25 -19.47 12.22 -20.60
CA GLY A 25 -19.47 11.19 -19.57
C GLY A 25 -18.05 10.66 -19.34
N ASP A 26 -17.61 10.74 -18.10
CA ASP A 26 -16.35 10.20 -17.61
C ASP A 26 -16.63 8.79 -17.04
N GLU A 27 -15.95 7.77 -17.56
CA GLU A 27 -15.92 6.45 -16.93
C GLU A 27 -15.18 6.56 -15.58
N PRO A 28 -15.56 5.79 -14.54
CA PRO A 28 -14.90 5.87 -13.25
C PRO A 28 -13.47 5.35 -13.36
N HIS A 29 -12.50 6.26 -13.36
CA HIS A 29 -11.10 5.96 -13.11
C HIS A 29 -10.99 5.17 -11.80
N ARG A 30 -10.59 3.90 -11.89
CA ARG A 30 -10.26 3.07 -10.73
C ARG A 30 -9.07 3.71 -10.00
N VAL A 31 -9.36 4.33 -8.86
CA VAL A 31 -8.35 4.83 -7.93
C VAL A 31 -7.59 3.61 -7.40
N SER A 32 -6.28 3.57 -7.65
CA SER A 32 -5.36 2.63 -7.02
C SER A 32 -5.47 2.76 -5.50
N VAL A 33 -5.51 1.64 -4.78
CA VAL A 33 -5.53 1.59 -3.30
C VAL A 33 -4.42 2.45 -2.68
N PHE A 34 -3.34 2.69 -3.43
CA PHE A 34 -2.17 3.45 -2.99
C PHE A 34 -2.26 4.96 -3.16
N ASP A 35 -3.09 5.47 -4.07
CA ASP A 35 -3.05 6.86 -4.54
C ASP A 35 -4.23 7.73 -4.10
N ALA A 36 -5.06 7.27 -3.16
CA ALA A 36 -6.11 8.10 -2.59
C ALA A 36 -5.50 9.34 -1.91
N THR A 37 -5.72 10.50 -2.51
CA THR A 37 -5.28 11.80 -1.98
C THR A 37 -5.98 12.09 -0.65
N VAL A 38 -5.24 12.69 0.28
CA VAL A 38 -5.58 13.03 1.69
C VAL A 38 -6.83 13.93 1.84
N SER A 39 -7.51 14.30 0.75
CA SER A 39 -8.56 15.33 0.73
C SER A 39 -9.95 14.86 1.19
N ASP A 40 -10.24 13.56 1.22
CA ASP A 40 -11.55 13.05 1.66
C ASP A 40 -11.44 12.30 3.00
N LEU A 41 -11.12 13.06 4.05
CA LEU A 41 -11.29 12.63 5.44
C LEU A 41 -12.79 12.55 5.75
N ALA A 42 -13.48 11.51 5.29
CA ALA A 42 -14.71 11.07 5.95
C ALA A 42 -14.28 10.15 7.10
N PRO A 43 -14.24 10.62 8.37
CA PRO A 43 -13.87 9.79 9.49
C PRO A 43 -14.88 8.65 9.62
N LYS A 44 -14.49 7.46 9.15
CA LYS A 44 -15.14 6.22 9.59
C LYS A 44 -14.65 5.93 11.01
N PRO A 45 -15.51 5.47 11.93
CA PRO A 45 -15.07 5.09 13.27
C PRO A 45 -13.90 4.10 13.18
N PRO A 46 -12.81 4.28 13.93
CA PRO A 46 -11.74 3.29 14.03
C PRO A 46 -12.32 1.90 14.33
N GLY A 47 -11.82 0.86 13.66
CA GLY A 47 -12.31 -0.52 13.82
C GLY A 47 -13.43 -0.94 12.88
N ALA A 48 -13.99 -0.03 12.07
CA ALA A 48 -15.01 -0.35 11.07
C ALA A 48 -14.40 -0.78 9.72
N PHE A 49 -13.94 -2.03 9.67
CA PHE A 49 -13.39 -2.67 8.46
C PHE A 49 -13.66 -4.19 8.46
N ASP A 50 -13.47 -4.85 7.33
CA ASP A 50 -13.86 -6.26 7.14
C ASP A 50 -12.72 -7.25 7.41
N MET A 51 -11.50 -6.85 7.04
CA MET A 51 -10.32 -7.70 7.04
C MET A 51 -9.05 -6.87 7.00
N TYR A 52 -7.91 -7.49 7.27
CA TYR A 52 -6.62 -6.88 7.00
C TYR A 52 -6.05 -7.35 5.67
N ILE A 53 -5.31 -6.46 5.00
CA ILE A 53 -4.27 -6.83 4.06
C ILE A 53 -2.94 -6.84 4.79
N LEU A 54 -2.25 -7.97 4.80
CA LEU A 54 -0.85 -8.03 5.16
C LEU A 54 -0.05 -7.81 3.87
N ALA A 55 0.64 -6.68 3.81
CA ALA A 55 1.51 -6.34 2.70
C ALA A 55 2.96 -6.60 3.08
N GLN A 56 3.60 -7.52 2.35
CA GLN A 56 5.00 -7.88 2.58
C GLN A 56 5.84 -7.50 1.36
N SER A 57 7.05 -7.03 1.59
CA SER A 57 7.99 -6.54 0.59
C SER A 57 9.19 -7.47 0.45
N TRP A 58 9.60 -7.70 -0.79
CA TRP A 58 10.85 -8.35 -1.14
C TRP A 58 11.92 -7.28 -1.33
N GLN A 59 12.73 -7.06 -0.28
CA GLN A 59 13.69 -5.95 -0.23
C GLN A 59 14.70 -5.93 -1.39
N PRO A 60 15.20 -7.07 -1.91
CA PRO A 60 16.05 -7.04 -3.10
C PRO A 60 15.43 -6.33 -4.31
N ALA A 61 14.10 -6.40 -4.47
CA ALA A 61 13.42 -5.71 -5.56
C ALA A 61 13.27 -4.21 -5.30
N PHE A 62 12.99 -3.82 -4.05
CA PHE A 62 12.93 -2.41 -3.69
C PHE A 62 14.28 -1.73 -3.91
N CYS A 63 15.36 -2.41 -3.52
CA CYS A 63 16.72 -1.90 -3.56
C CYS A 63 17.39 -1.94 -4.93
N PHE A 64 16.86 -2.71 -5.89
CA PHE A 64 17.45 -2.91 -7.21
C PHE A 64 17.77 -1.57 -7.91
N GLY A 65 19.06 -1.28 -8.07
CA GLY A 65 19.54 -0.05 -8.71
C GLY A 65 19.46 1.22 -7.85
N LYS A 66 19.16 1.08 -6.55
CA LYS A 66 19.04 2.17 -5.57
C LYS A 66 20.07 2.06 -4.44
N GLU A 67 21.06 1.19 -4.58
CA GLU A 67 22.08 0.93 -3.57
C GLU A 67 22.86 2.21 -3.24
N GLN A 68 23.09 3.11 -4.22
CA GLN A 68 23.77 4.38 -3.94
C GLN A 68 22.85 5.44 -3.28
N GLU A 69 21.53 5.32 -3.46
CA GLU A 69 20.54 6.26 -2.94
C GLU A 69 20.15 5.94 -1.49
N TYR A 70 20.01 4.64 -1.18
CA TYR A 70 19.42 4.16 0.06
C TYR A 70 20.45 3.38 0.90
N PRO A 71 20.90 3.90 2.05
CA PRO A 71 21.92 3.26 2.87
C PRO A 71 21.57 1.83 3.32
N GLY A 72 20.31 1.55 3.65
CA GLY A 72 19.87 0.19 4.03
C GLY A 72 19.98 -0.81 2.88
N CYS A 73 19.97 -0.36 1.62
CA CYS A 73 20.21 -1.20 0.46
C CYS A 73 21.70 -1.57 0.26
N ARG A 74 22.65 -0.81 0.85
CA ARG A 74 24.10 -1.13 0.77
C ARG A 74 24.55 -2.14 1.79
N ALA A 75 23.90 -2.15 2.95
CA ALA A 75 24.22 -3.02 4.05
C ALA A 75 22.94 -3.75 4.51
N PRO A 76 22.37 -4.63 3.67
CA PRO A 76 21.15 -5.34 4.02
C PRO A 76 21.42 -6.28 5.20
N GLN A 77 20.44 -6.43 6.09
CA GLN A 77 20.50 -7.49 7.10
C GLN A 77 20.44 -8.88 6.47
N SER A 78 20.91 -9.90 7.18
CA SER A 78 20.86 -11.30 6.71
C SER A 78 19.41 -11.75 6.45
N TYR A 79 18.47 -11.38 7.31
CA TYR A 79 17.05 -11.73 7.17
C TYR A 79 16.47 -11.25 5.83
N TRP A 80 16.72 -10.00 5.45
CA TRP A 80 16.18 -9.38 4.23
C TRP A 80 16.67 -10.02 2.92
N ARG A 81 17.76 -10.82 2.97
CA ARG A 81 18.30 -11.50 1.79
C ARG A 81 17.46 -12.70 1.36
N SER A 82 16.72 -13.31 2.29
CA SER A 82 15.95 -14.54 2.04
C SER A 82 14.50 -14.45 2.49
N HIS A 83 14.11 -13.42 3.24
CA HIS A 83 12.76 -13.27 3.75
C HIS A 83 12.12 -11.98 3.23
N LEU A 84 10.81 -12.07 3.02
CA LEU A 84 9.95 -10.91 2.96
C LEU A 84 10.03 -10.14 4.30
N THR A 85 9.68 -8.87 4.25
CA THR A 85 9.52 -8.03 5.43
C THR A 85 8.24 -7.23 5.33
N LEU A 86 7.76 -6.70 6.45
CA LEU A 86 6.56 -5.88 6.47
C LEU A 86 6.71 -4.63 5.61
N HIS A 87 5.71 -4.43 4.74
CA HIS A 87 5.32 -3.10 4.32
C HIS A 87 4.30 -2.54 5.30
N GLY A 88 3.23 -3.31 5.58
CA GLY A 88 2.22 -2.91 6.55
C GLY A 88 1.04 -3.86 6.70
N LEU A 89 0.17 -3.49 7.65
CA LEU A 89 -1.04 -4.22 8.02
C LEU A 89 -2.25 -3.30 7.86
N TRP A 90 -2.99 -3.44 6.76
CA TRP A 90 -3.93 -2.41 6.34
C TRP A 90 -5.39 -2.84 6.55
N PRO A 91 -6.17 -2.12 7.37
CA PRO A 91 -7.62 -2.28 7.41
C PRO A 91 -8.24 -2.10 6.02
N GLU A 92 -9.09 -3.05 5.60
CA GLU A 92 -9.64 -3.12 4.25
C GLU A 92 -11.15 -3.40 4.27
N LEU A 93 -11.85 -2.93 3.23
CA LEU A 93 -13.29 -3.09 3.05
C LEU A 93 -13.57 -3.85 1.75
N SER A 94 -14.49 -4.82 1.78
CA SER A 94 -14.70 -5.75 0.66
C SER A 94 -15.38 -5.12 -0.56
N GLY A 95 -15.93 -3.91 -0.44
CA GLY A 95 -16.75 -3.29 -1.47
C GLY A 95 -16.73 -1.76 -1.50
N SER A 96 -15.79 -1.13 -0.79
CA SER A 96 -15.62 0.33 -0.82
C SER A 96 -14.16 0.69 -0.62
N ALA A 97 -13.79 1.95 -0.82
CA ALA A 97 -12.46 2.43 -0.51
C ALA A 97 -12.06 2.08 0.94
N PRO A 98 -10.82 1.60 1.16
CA PRO A 98 -10.33 1.28 2.49
C PRO A 98 -10.29 2.54 3.37
N PRO A 99 -10.48 2.39 4.69
CA PRO A 99 -10.36 3.52 5.59
C PRO A 99 -8.90 3.98 5.67
N SER A 100 -8.68 5.28 5.76
CA SER A 100 -7.35 5.87 5.91
C SER A 100 -7.39 7.12 6.78
N PHE A 101 -6.32 7.40 7.52
CA PHE A 101 -6.17 8.62 8.33
C PHE A 101 -7.31 8.82 9.35
N CYS A 102 -7.72 7.76 10.05
CA CYS A 102 -8.95 7.75 10.87
C CYS A 102 -8.84 8.49 12.21
N SER A 103 -7.63 8.84 12.65
CA SER A 103 -7.42 9.63 13.86
C SER A 103 -6.18 10.53 13.74
N GLY A 104 -6.14 11.60 14.55
CA GLY A 104 -4.98 12.47 14.70
C GLY A 104 -4.03 12.02 15.83
N GLU A 105 -4.09 10.75 16.27
CA GLU A 105 -3.22 10.24 17.31
C GLU A 105 -1.75 10.36 16.90
N ALA A 106 -0.97 11.08 17.70
CA ALA A 106 0.46 11.26 17.45
C ALA A 106 1.19 9.92 17.56
N PHE A 107 2.02 9.64 16.55
CA PHE A 107 2.90 8.47 16.55
C PHE A 107 3.98 8.59 17.64
N ASP A 108 4.11 7.57 18.48
CA ASP A 108 5.10 7.50 19.57
C ASP A 108 6.16 6.42 19.28
N ALA A 109 7.15 6.80 18.47
CA ALA A 109 8.26 5.93 18.07
C ALA A 109 8.98 5.35 19.29
N GLY A 110 9.36 6.21 20.25
CA GLY A 110 10.14 5.80 21.42
C GLY A 110 9.41 4.80 22.32
N ARG A 111 8.07 4.85 22.37
CA ARG A 111 7.28 3.79 23.03
C ARG A 111 7.31 2.48 22.26
N ILE A 112 7.07 2.50 20.95
CA ILE A 112 7.04 1.29 20.13
C ILE A 112 8.41 0.61 20.13
N GLU A 113 9.48 1.36 19.93
CA GLU A 113 10.87 0.89 19.94
C GLU A 113 11.24 0.24 21.28
N ARG A 114 10.82 0.84 22.40
CA ARG A 114 11.08 0.29 23.73
C ARG A 114 10.31 -1.00 24.01
N GLU A 115 9.05 -1.09 23.58
CA GLU A 115 8.18 -2.23 23.91
C GLU A 115 8.45 -3.44 22.99
N LEU A 116 8.77 -3.22 21.71
CA LEU A 116 9.02 -4.30 20.74
C LEU A 116 10.51 -4.64 20.57
N GLY A 117 11.39 -3.70 20.93
CA GLY A 117 12.82 -3.79 20.66
C GLY A 117 13.17 -3.30 19.25
N ILE A 118 14.16 -2.40 19.17
CA ILE A 118 14.59 -1.79 17.90
C ILE A 118 15.09 -2.83 16.89
N ASP A 119 15.84 -3.84 17.34
CA ASP A 119 16.36 -4.91 16.47
C ASP A 119 15.21 -5.71 15.82
N THR A 120 14.14 -5.97 16.58
CA THR A 120 12.92 -6.62 16.05
C THR A 120 12.30 -5.77 14.95
N LEU A 121 12.18 -4.46 15.17
CA LEU A 121 11.59 -3.55 14.19
C LEU A 121 12.44 -3.45 12.93
N HIS A 122 13.76 -3.30 13.06
CA HIS A 122 14.68 -3.28 11.90
C HIS A 122 14.65 -4.59 11.12
N GLN A 123 14.63 -5.74 11.82
CA GLN A 123 14.63 -7.02 11.14
C GLN A 123 13.34 -7.26 10.34
N TYR A 124 12.18 -7.00 10.92
CA TYR A 124 10.89 -7.41 10.34
C TYR A 124 10.13 -6.28 9.62
N TRP A 125 10.38 -5.00 9.91
CA TRP A 125 9.69 -3.86 9.29
C TRP A 125 10.66 -2.74 8.91
N PRO A 126 11.66 -3.00 8.04
CA PRO A 126 12.72 -2.05 7.75
C PRO A 126 12.26 -0.86 6.91
N ASP A 127 12.82 0.32 7.19
CA ASP A 127 12.92 1.41 6.22
C ASP A 127 14.31 1.46 5.60
N VAL A 128 14.49 0.72 4.50
CA VAL A 128 15.79 0.60 3.84
C VAL A 128 16.27 1.91 3.20
N LYS A 129 15.44 2.96 3.10
CA LYS A 129 15.83 4.28 2.60
C LYS A 129 16.77 5.02 3.53
N PHE A 130 16.81 4.64 4.80
CA PHE A 130 17.66 5.26 5.81
C PHE A 130 18.62 4.24 6.42
N SER A 131 19.69 4.73 7.05
CA SER A 131 20.47 3.88 7.95
C SER A 131 19.68 3.64 9.24
N GLU A 132 19.88 2.49 9.86
CA GLU A 132 19.25 2.11 11.14
C GLU A 132 19.52 3.09 12.30
N ALA A 133 20.60 3.88 12.21
CA ALA A 133 20.91 4.92 13.18
C ALA A 133 20.23 6.28 12.88
N SER A 134 19.50 6.39 11.76
CA SER A 134 18.86 7.64 11.35
C SER A 134 17.58 7.90 12.15
N PRO A 135 17.35 9.12 12.64
CA PRO A 135 16.08 9.47 13.27
C PRO A 135 14.89 9.41 12.29
N GLN A 136 15.15 9.45 10.98
CA GLN A 136 14.12 9.34 9.93
C GLN A 136 13.70 7.88 9.67
N TYR A 137 14.39 6.88 10.24
CA TYR A 137 14.05 5.48 10.03
C TYR A 137 12.60 5.17 10.48
N ALA A 138 12.16 5.83 11.55
CA ALA A 138 10.81 5.69 12.09
C ALA A 138 9.73 6.43 11.25
N ASP A 139 10.09 7.22 10.24
CA ASP A 139 9.11 7.93 9.40
C ASP A 139 8.24 6.96 8.59
N PHE A 140 8.78 5.80 8.21
CA PHE A 140 7.98 4.77 7.57
C PHE A 140 6.93 4.19 8.52
N TRP A 141 7.32 3.84 9.75
CA TRP A 141 6.37 3.37 10.77
C TRP A 141 5.33 4.43 11.11
N LYS A 142 5.75 5.69 11.19
CA LYS A 142 4.84 6.83 11.35
C LYS A 142 3.82 6.91 10.22
N HIS A 143 4.24 6.74 8.97
CA HIS A 143 3.32 6.72 7.83
C HIS A 143 2.31 5.57 7.95
N GLU A 144 2.79 4.36 8.19
CA GLU A 144 1.95 3.15 8.30
C GLU A 144 0.96 3.27 9.47
N TRP A 145 1.38 3.81 10.60
CA TRP A 145 0.48 4.12 11.70
C TRP A 145 -0.56 5.17 11.28
N THR A 146 -0.10 6.33 10.82
CA THR A 146 -0.96 7.49 10.56
C THR A 146 -2.02 7.17 9.52
N ARG A 147 -1.63 6.50 8.43
CA ARG A 147 -2.53 6.16 7.32
C ARG A 147 -3.40 4.95 7.64
N HIS A 148 -2.83 3.87 8.18
CA HIS A 148 -3.51 2.57 8.30
C HIS A 148 -3.80 2.17 9.75
N GLY A 149 -2.80 2.27 10.63
CA GLY A 149 -2.91 1.86 12.03
C GLY A 149 -4.01 2.59 12.80
N THR A 150 -4.19 3.90 12.57
CA THR A 150 -5.25 4.71 13.18
C THR A 150 -6.67 4.22 12.87
N CYS A 151 -6.84 3.44 11.79
CA CYS A 151 -8.13 2.87 11.38
C CYS A 151 -8.40 1.48 11.96
N SER A 152 -7.41 0.83 12.56
CA SER A 152 -7.52 -0.54 13.09
C SER A 152 -8.37 -0.63 14.37
N GLY A 153 -8.48 0.47 15.12
CA GLY A 153 -9.04 0.46 16.47
C GLY A 153 -8.14 -0.18 17.54
N LEU A 154 -6.94 -0.64 17.16
CA LEU A 154 -5.91 -1.11 18.08
C LEU A 154 -5.11 0.08 18.64
N LYS A 155 -4.48 -0.12 19.80
CA LYS A 155 -3.46 0.82 20.30
C LYS A 155 -2.19 0.68 19.46
N GLN A 156 -1.39 1.73 19.38
CA GLN A 156 -0.12 1.74 18.62
C GLN A 156 0.74 0.50 18.87
N VAL A 157 1.10 0.22 20.13
CA VAL A 157 1.95 -0.93 20.48
C VAL A 157 1.32 -2.25 20.03
N ASP A 158 0.01 -2.42 20.20
CA ASP A 158 -0.70 -3.63 19.81
C ASP A 158 -0.72 -3.81 18.27
N TYR A 159 -0.95 -2.73 17.51
CA TYR A 159 -0.92 -2.74 16.05
C TYR A 159 0.43 -3.24 15.51
N PHE A 160 1.53 -2.64 15.96
CA PHE A 160 2.88 -3.06 15.54
C PHE A 160 3.20 -4.49 16.02
N THR A 161 2.78 -4.84 17.24
CA THR A 161 3.01 -6.17 17.81
C THR A 161 2.31 -7.24 16.97
N HIS A 162 1.05 -7.03 16.59
CA HIS A 162 0.30 -7.99 15.79
C HIS A 162 0.83 -8.10 14.36
N ALA A 163 1.22 -6.99 13.73
CA ALA A 163 1.83 -7.01 12.40
C ALA A 163 3.15 -7.81 12.41
N ILE A 164 4.06 -7.53 13.35
CA ILE A 164 5.34 -8.25 13.49
C ILE A 164 5.13 -9.72 13.83
N ASN A 165 4.16 -10.04 14.69
CA ASN A 165 3.84 -11.42 15.03
C ASN A 165 3.34 -12.22 13.82
N LEU A 166 2.60 -11.61 12.90
CA LEU A 166 2.25 -12.25 11.63
C LEU A 166 3.48 -12.46 10.77
N GLU A 167 4.28 -11.42 10.54
CA GLU A 167 5.46 -11.46 9.67
C GLU A 167 6.46 -12.55 10.07
N ARG A 168 6.81 -12.62 11.36
CA ARG A 168 7.79 -13.59 11.85
C ARG A 168 7.23 -15.02 11.95
N ASN A 169 5.93 -15.21 11.74
CA ASN A 169 5.32 -16.52 11.88
C ASN A 169 5.45 -17.30 10.57
N GLU A 170 6.47 -18.16 10.53
CA GLU A 170 6.81 -19.03 9.39
C GLU A 170 5.72 -20.07 9.06
N THR A 171 4.70 -20.23 9.90
CA THR A 171 3.54 -21.09 9.60
C THR A 171 2.39 -20.29 9.00
N LEU A 172 2.17 -19.07 9.46
CA LEU A 172 1.02 -18.25 9.09
C LEU A 172 1.29 -17.37 7.87
N ALA A 173 2.41 -16.65 7.84
CA ALA A 173 2.77 -15.74 6.75
C ALA A 173 4.20 -15.97 6.23
N PRO A 174 4.57 -17.21 5.83
CA PRO A 174 5.93 -17.50 5.41
C PRO A 174 6.32 -16.77 4.14
N THR A 175 7.62 -16.49 4.04
CA THR A 175 8.25 -16.38 2.71
C THR A 175 8.33 -17.79 2.11
N PRO A 176 7.63 -18.08 1.00
CA PRO A 176 7.61 -19.43 0.45
C PRO A 176 9.03 -19.91 0.13
N GLN A 177 9.34 -21.18 0.44
CA GLN A 177 10.65 -21.77 0.13
C GLN A 177 11.01 -21.61 -1.36
N PHE A 178 10.01 -21.67 -2.24
CA PHE A 178 10.17 -21.39 -3.66
C PHE A 178 10.80 -20.03 -3.95
N VAL A 179 10.44 -18.98 -3.20
CA VAL A 179 11.05 -17.63 -3.33
C VAL A 179 12.49 -17.65 -2.85
N GLN A 180 12.74 -18.28 -1.71
CA GLN A 180 14.08 -18.37 -1.11
C GLN A 180 15.05 -19.11 -2.04
N ASP A 181 14.65 -20.27 -2.58
CA ASP A 181 15.47 -21.13 -3.44
C ASP A 181 15.76 -20.53 -4.82
N ASN A 182 14.94 -19.54 -5.24
CA ASN A 182 15.02 -18.92 -6.55
C ASN A 182 15.44 -17.44 -6.49
N ALA A 183 15.91 -16.96 -5.34
CA ALA A 183 16.52 -15.64 -5.26
C ALA A 183 17.68 -15.51 -6.27
N GLY A 184 17.66 -14.43 -7.05
CA GLY A 184 18.59 -14.16 -8.15
C GLY A 184 18.23 -14.82 -9.49
N ARG A 185 17.11 -15.57 -9.58
CA ARG A 185 16.71 -16.33 -10.77
C ARG A 185 15.42 -15.82 -11.40
N GLN A 186 15.23 -16.19 -12.66
CA GLN A 186 13.96 -16.02 -13.36
C GLN A 186 13.11 -17.29 -13.21
N VAL A 187 11.83 -17.11 -12.89
CA VAL A 187 10.85 -18.19 -12.67
C VAL A 187 9.58 -17.95 -13.47
N ASP A 188 8.78 -18.99 -13.67
CA ASP A 188 7.42 -18.85 -14.20
C ASP A 188 6.52 -18.18 -13.17
N VAL A 189 5.79 -17.14 -13.59
CA VAL A 189 4.86 -16.39 -12.73
C VAL A 189 3.76 -17.30 -12.17
N LYS A 190 3.35 -18.33 -12.91
CA LYS A 190 2.38 -19.33 -12.46
C LYS A 190 2.89 -20.07 -11.22
N ASN A 191 4.13 -20.56 -11.26
CA ASN A 191 4.73 -21.27 -10.12
C ASN A 191 4.91 -20.33 -8.92
N LEU A 192 5.25 -19.05 -9.16
CA LEU A 192 5.32 -18.05 -8.10
C LEU A 192 3.94 -17.82 -7.43
N ARG A 193 2.86 -17.69 -8.22
CA ARG A 193 1.50 -17.58 -7.68
C ARG A 193 1.08 -18.83 -6.92
N GLU A 194 1.39 -20.02 -7.43
CA GLU A 194 1.12 -21.28 -6.74
C GLU A 194 1.84 -21.35 -5.38
N ALA A 195 3.09 -20.87 -5.29
CA ALA A 195 3.86 -20.84 -4.05
C ALA A 195 3.24 -19.93 -2.98
N PHE A 196 2.63 -18.80 -3.39
CA PHE A 196 1.94 -17.91 -2.46
C PHE A 196 0.49 -18.34 -2.17
N GLY A 197 -0.15 -19.09 -3.06
CA GLY A 197 -1.56 -19.43 -2.98
C GLY A 197 -2.45 -18.23 -3.25
N ASP A 198 -3.54 -18.07 -2.48
CA ASP A 198 -4.51 -17.01 -2.69
C ASP A 198 -4.00 -15.63 -2.22
N ALA A 199 -3.42 -14.87 -3.14
CA ALA A 199 -2.75 -13.59 -2.89
C ALA A 199 -2.75 -12.72 -4.16
N ALA A 200 -2.39 -11.44 -4.01
CA ALA A 200 -2.05 -10.57 -5.12
C ALA A 200 -0.54 -10.29 -5.13
N LEU A 201 0.12 -10.55 -6.25
CA LEU A 201 1.57 -10.31 -6.40
C LEU A 201 1.83 -8.98 -7.08
N LYS A 202 2.65 -8.12 -6.46
CA LYS A 202 3.14 -6.90 -7.11
C LYS A 202 4.51 -7.15 -7.69
N CYS A 203 4.66 -6.71 -8.93
CA CYS A 203 5.92 -6.70 -9.65
C CYS A 203 6.29 -5.28 -10.09
N GLN A 204 7.59 -4.99 -10.04
CA GLN A 204 8.19 -3.80 -10.62
C GLN A 204 8.59 -4.08 -12.06
N HIS A 205 8.30 -3.13 -12.96
CA HIS A 205 8.66 -3.22 -14.37
C HIS A 205 9.76 -2.20 -14.69
N SER A 206 10.94 -2.71 -15.03
CA SER A 206 11.97 -1.93 -15.72
C SER A 206 11.90 -2.22 -17.21
N LYS A 207 12.56 -1.40 -18.05
CA LYS A 207 12.51 -1.50 -19.53
C LYS A 207 12.79 -2.89 -20.11
N ARG A 208 13.43 -3.80 -19.34
CA ARG A 208 13.80 -5.14 -19.78
C ARG A 208 13.50 -6.27 -18.79
N VAL A 209 13.09 -5.95 -17.55
CA VAL A 209 12.96 -6.95 -16.48
C VAL A 209 11.70 -6.66 -15.68
N THR A 210 10.90 -7.70 -15.45
CA THR A 210 9.83 -7.69 -14.46
C THR A 210 10.34 -8.42 -13.22
N MET A 211 10.26 -7.77 -12.06
CA MET A 211 10.78 -8.31 -10.80
C MET A 211 9.67 -8.43 -9.76
N PHE A 212 9.57 -9.57 -9.10
CA PHE A 212 8.68 -9.75 -7.96
C PHE A 212 9.12 -8.81 -6.84
N SER A 213 8.19 -8.01 -6.31
CA SER A 213 8.51 -6.98 -5.33
C SER A 213 7.68 -7.04 -4.06
N GLN A 214 6.41 -7.45 -4.12
CA GLN A 214 5.56 -7.52 -2.93
C GLN A 214 4.46 -8.56 -3.09
N VAL A 215 3.91 -8.99 -1.96
CA VAL A 215 2.72 -9.84 -1.90
C VAL A 215 1.69 -9.27 -0.93
N PHE A 216 0.42 -9.32 -1.33
CA PHE A 216 -0.72 -8.97 -0.48
C PHE A 216 -1.52 -10.23 -0.17
N THR A 217 -1.68 -10.50 1.13
CA THR A 217 -2.52 -11.59 1.64
C THR A 217 -3.62 -11.02 2.51
N CYS A 218 -4.78 -11.69 2.55
CA CYS A 218 -5.95 -11.22 3.29
C CYS A 218 -6.16 -12.00 4.58
N TRP A 219 -6.53 -11.29 5.66
CA TRP A 219 -6.57 -11.83 7.01
C TRP A 219 -7.88 -11.51 7.72
N GLN A 220 -8.44 -12.51 8.39
CA GLN A 220 -9.57 -12.32 9.30
C GLN A 220 -9.13 -11.53 10.53
N LYS A 221 -10.10 -10.95 11.22
CA LYS A 221 -9.91 -10.34 12.53
C LYS A 221 -10.95 -10.85 13.53
N ASP A 222 -10.61 -10.82 14.80
CA ASP A 222 -11.54 -11.14 15.87
C ASP A 222 -12.43 -9.93 16.25
N ALA A 223 -13.25 -10.09 17.29
CA ALA A 223 -14.13 -9.03 17.80
C ALA A 223 -13.37 -7.81 18.35
N ASN A 224 -12.08 -7.95 18.66
CA ASN A 224 -11.20 -6.89 19.16
C ASN A 224 -10.29 -6.33 18.06
N ASN A 225 -10.57 -6.65 16.79
CA ASN A 225 -9.78 -6.25 15.63
C ASN A 225 -8.35 -6.83 15.59
N VAL A 226 -8.07 -7.90 16.33
CA VAL A 226 -6.79 -8.61 16.27
C VAL A 226 -6.77 -9.50 15.03
N PRO A 227 -5.75 -9.43 14.16
CA PRO A 227 -5.65 -10.33 13.02
C PRO A 227 -5.45 -11.78 13.48
N THR A 228 -6.09 -12.72 12.79
CA THR A 228 -6.12 -14.13 13.21
C THR A 228 -5.58 -15.06 12.13
N GLN A 229 -6.43 -15.50 11.21
CA GLN A 229 -6.11 -16.48 10.19
C GLN A 229 -6.23 -15.88 8.79
N ARG A 230 -5.44 -16.42 7.86
CA ARG A 230 -5.54 -16.09 6.45
C ARG A 230 -6.94 -16.47 5.92
N ARG A 231 -7.48 -15.62 5.06
CA ARG A 231 -8.75 -15.84 4.34
C ARG A 231 -8.54 -15.64 2.86
N ALA A 232 -9.58 -16.03 2.10
CA ALA A 232 -9.62 -15.71 0.69
C ALA A 232 -9.67 -14.19 0.48
N CYS A 233 -8.87 -13.70 -0.46
CA CYS A 233 -8.90 -12.32 -0.91
C CYS A 233 -10.09 -12.06 -1.84
N PRO A 234 -10.75 -10.90 -1.71
CA PRO A 234 -11.79 -10.48 -2.64
C PRO A 234 -11.19 -10.04 -3.99
N ALA A 235 -12.03 -10.00 -5.02
CA ALA A 235 -11.62 -9.75 -6.39
C ALA A 235 -10.89 -8.40 -6.60
N HIS A 236 -11.21 -7.36 -5.82
CA HIS A 236 -10.52 -6.08 -5.95
C HIS A 236 -9.06 -6.18 -5.50
N ILE A 237 -8.76 -7.00 -4.49
CA ILE A 237 -7.38 -7.28 -4.09
C ILE A 237 -6.67 -8.12 -5.14
N HIS A 238 -7.31 -9.15 -5.71
CA HIS A 238 -6.70 -9.89 -6.82
C HIS A 238 -6.40 -9.00 -8.03
N SER A 239 -7.21 -7.97 -8.27
CA SER A 239 -6.98 -7.02 -9.36
C SER A 239 -5.75 -6.13 -9.15
N GLU A 240 -5.16 -6.12 -7.95
CA GLU A 240 -3.89 -5.47 -7.67
C GLU A 240 -2.69 -6.27 -8.19
N ASP A 241 -2.84 -7.54 -8.59
CA ASP A 241 -1.73 -8.33 -9.12
C ASP A 241 -1.17 -7.69 -10.41
N SER A 242 0.13 -7.39 -10.41
CA SER A 242 0.82 -6.74 -11.52
C SER A 242 1.91 -7.60 -12.17
N CYS A 243 2.04 -8.87 -11.79
CA CYS A 243 3.13 -9.73 -12.29
C CYS A 243 2.88 -10.30 -13.70
N GLY A 244 1.70 -10.08 -14.27
CA GLY A 244 1.40 -10.46 -15.66
C GLY A 244 1.46 -11.97 -15.90
N LYS A 245 2.03 -12.38 -17.03
CA LYS A 245 2.19 -13.78 -17.47
C LYS A 245 3.63 -14.05 -17.91
N GLY A 246 3.99 -15.33 -18.04
CA GLY A 246 5.32 -15.73 -18.49
C GLY A 246 6.30 -15.77 -17.33
N SER A 247 7.38 -15.02 -17.43
CA SER A 247 8.51 -15.11 -16.49
C SER A 247 8.73 -13.83 -15.69
N VAL A 248 9.13 -14.00 -14.43
CA VAL A 248 9.48 -12.91 -13.50
C VAL A 248 10.81 -13.23 -12.83
N THR A 249 11.62 -12.21 -12.59
CA THR A 249 12.84 -12.33 -11.78
C THR A 249 12.50 -12.21 -10.30
N ILE A 250 13.01 -13.10 -9.47
CA ILE A 250 13.10 -12.91 -8.02
C ILE A 250 14.48 -12.32 -7.77
N PRO A 251 14.64 -11.00 -7.59
CA PRO A 251 15.96 -10.41 -7.43
C PRO A 251 16.62 -10.87 -6.13
N ALA A 252 17.95 -10.85 -6.08
CA ALA A 252 18.72 -11.05 -4.86
C ALA A 252 19.57 -9.81 -4.62
N PHE A 253 19.93 -9.57 -3.36
CA PHE A 253 21.01 -8.63 -3.08
C PHE A 253 22.33 -9.12 -3.71
N PRO A 254 23.26 -8.22 -4.04
CA PRO A 254 24.62 -8.61 -4.40
C PRO A 254 25.23 -9.49 -3.31
N ALA A 255 26.09 -10.43 -3.71
CA ALA A 255 26.90 -11.18 -2.74
C ALA A 255 27.83 -10.20 -2.02
N ASP A 256 28.12 -10.48 -0.74
CA ASP A 256 29.16 -9.75 -0.02
C ASP A 256 30.52 -10.13 -0.66
N ASP A 257 31.28 -9.13 -1.15
CA ASP A 257 32.61 -9.30 -1.74
C ASP A 257 33.66 -9.76 -0.70
#